data_AF-A0A3N2RJ42-F1
#
_entry.id   AF-A0A3N2RJ42-F1
#
_cell.length_a   1.000
_cell.length_b   1.000
_cell.length_c   1.000
_cell.angle_alpha   90.00
_cell.angle_beta   90.00
_cell.angle_gamma   90.00
#
_symmetry.space_group_name_H-M   'P 1'
#
loop_
_entity.id
_entity.type
_entity.pdbx_description
1 polymer ?
#
loop_
_entity_poly.entity_id
_entity_poly.type
_entity_poly.pdbx_seq_one_letter_code
_entity_poly.pdbx_strand_id
1 'polypeptide(L)'
;GVTPSNNAIYTTNHDGNFYASFTATKAGVYQLTSTLENGDSMQQTVTYVPNVAKSEITLAASKDPVIADNNDLTTLTATVADTEGNAIANTEVTFTLPEDVKANFTLSDGGKVITDAEGKAKVTLKG
;
A
#
# COMPACT_ATOMS: atom_id res chain seq x y z
N GLY A 1 -4.38 -9.04 -8.94
CA GLY A 1 -4.93 -10.41 -8.94
C GLY A 1 -3.82 -11.38 -8.60
N VAL A 2 -4.15 -12.60 -8.18
CA VAL A 2 -3.16 -13.69 -8.08
C VAL A 2 -3.25 -14.49 -9.36
N THR A 3 -2.12 -14.79 -9.96
CA THR A 3 -2.05 -15.66 -11.13
C THR A 3 -1.12 -16.81 -10.81
N PRO A 4 -1.61 -18.06 -10.75
CA PRO A 4 -0.74 -19.21 -10.68
C PRO A 4 0.08 -19.25 -11.98
N SER A 5 1.42 -19.31 -11.88
CA SER A 5 2.26 -19.49 -13.07
C SER A 5 2.33 -20.95 -13.52
N ASN A 6 1.84 -21.88 -12.71
CA ASN A 6 1.86 -23.31 -13.02
C ASN A 6 0.47 -23.93 -12.83
N ASN A 7 -0.40 -23.72 -13.80
CA ASN A 7 -1.81 -24.16 -13.75
C ASN A 7 -2.00 -25.65 -14.13
N ALA A 8 -0.93 -26.47 -14.23
CA ALA A 8 -1.03 -27.74 -14.97
C ALA A 8 -0.01 -28.86 -14.63
N ILE A 9 0.55 -28.94 -13.42
CA ILE A 9 1.35 -30.12 -13.04
C ILE A 9 0.75 -30.74 -11.77
N TYR A 10 0.34 -32.01 -11.86
CA TYR A 10 -0.42 -32.76 -10.85
C TYR A 10 0.36 -33.94 -10.25
N THR A 11 1.62 -34.13 -10.68
CA THR A 11 2.42 -35.30 -10.34
C THR A 11 3.79 -34.90 -9.78
N THR A 12 4.28 -35.67 -8.82
CA THR A 12 5.63 -35.54 -8.26
C THR A 12 6.68 -36.02 -9.26
N ASN A 13 7.92 -35.56 -9.10
CA ASN A 13 9.07 -36.04 -9.87
C ASN A 13 9.54 -37.42 -9.35
N HIS A 14 10.60 -37.97 -9.95
CA HIS A 14 11.17 -39.26 -9.56
C HIS A 14 11.59 -39.32 -8.07
N ASP A 15 11.94 -38.17 -7.48
CA ASP A 15 12.36 -38.04 -6.08
C ASP A 15 11.18 -37.80 -5.12
N GLY A 16 9.94 -37.79 -5.61
CA GLY A 16 8.74 -37.54 -4.80
C GLY A 16 8.45 -36.06 -4.52
N ASN A 17 9.14 -35.13 -5.19
CA ASN A 17 8.97 -33.70 -5.01
C ASN A 17 8.05 -33.07 -6.07
N PHE A 18 7.28 -32.07 -5.66
CA PHE A 18 6.48 -31.24 -6.56
C PHE A 18 6.76 -29.76 -6.27
N TYR A 19 6.92 -28.95 -7.32
CA TYR A 19 7.20 -27.53 -7.21
C TYR A 19 6.15 -26.72 -7.98
N ALA A 20 5.52 -25.77 -7.27
CA ALA A 20 4.66 -24.77 -7.86
C ALA A 20 5.23 -23.38 -7.62
N SER A 21 5.14 -22.54 -8.64
CA SER A 21 5.39 -21.11 -8.53
C SER A 21 4.07 -20.35 -8.68
N PHE A 22 4.00 -19.22 -7.99
CA PHE A 22 2.85 -18.34 -7.95
C PHE A 22 3.38 -16.92 -7.95
N THR A 23 2.67 -16.01 -8.63
CA THR A 23 2.94 -14.59 -8.60
C THR A 23 1.66 -13.85 -8.23
N ALA A 24 1.81 -12.74 -7.52
CA ALA A 24 0.70 -11.87 -7.15
C ALA A 24 1.06 -10.42 -7.45
N THR A 25 0.12 -9.70 -8.03
CA THR A 25 0.24 -8.24 -8.19
C THR A 25 -0.37 -7.47 -7.02
N LYS A 26 -1.12 -8.17 -6.15
CA LYS A 26 -1.67 -7.57 -4.94
C LYS A 26 -0.91 -8.03 -3.71
N ALA A 27 -0.57 -7.08 -2.86
CA ALA A 27 -0.05 -7.36 -1.53
C ALA A 27 -1.15 -8.02 -0.70
N GLY A 28 -0.76 -8.95 0.16
CA GLY A 28 -1.70 -9.71 0.95
C GLY A 28 -1.16 -11.04 1.44
N VAL A 29 -1.98 -11.72 2.23
CA VAL A 29 -1.70 -13.04 2.77
C VAL A 29 -2.44 -14.06 1.91
N TYR A 30 -1.71 -15.01 1.34
CA TYR A 30 -2.25 -16.07 0.49
C TYR A 30 -1.95 -17.42 1.11
N GLN A 31 -3.01 -18.20 1.32
CA GLN A 31 -2.92 -19.56 1.81
C GLN A 31 -2.94 -20.54 0.63
N LEU A 32 -1.98 -21.45 0.62
CA LEU A 32 -1.90 -22.55 -0.33
C LEU A 32 -2.22 -23.85 0.40
N THR A 33 -2.99 -24.70 -0.26
CA THR A 33 -3.33 -26.04 0.22
C THR A 33 -2.82 -27.06 -0.78
N SER A 34 -2.08 -28.04 -0.30
CA SER A 34 -1.71 -29.24 -1.04
C SER A 34 -2.55 -30.40 -0.53
N THR A 35 -3.20 -31.13 -1.43
CA THR A 35 -4.10 -32.25 -1.09
C THR A 35 -3.76 -33.46 -1.94
N LEU A 36 -3.61 -34.61 -1.30
CA LEU A 36 -3.44 -35.91 -1.95
C LEU A 36 -4.80 -36.54 -2.26
N GLU A 37 -4.83 -37.48 -3.21
CA GLU A 37 -6.07 -38.18 -3.60
C GLU A 37 -6.71 -38.96 -2.43
N ASN A 38 -5.88 -39.46 -1.50
CA ASN A 38 -6.35 -40.12 -0.28
C ASN A 38 -6.94 -39.17 0.78
N GLY A 39 -7.01 -37.87 0.48
CA GLY A 39 -7.58 -36.83 1.35
C GLY A 39 -6.60 -36.21 2.34
N ASP A 40 -5.35 -36.68 2.41
CA ASP A 40 -4.34 -36.02 3.24
C ASP A 40 -4.00 -34.63 2.69
N SER A 41 -3.77 -33.65 3.56
CA SER A 41 -3.54 -32.27 3.12
C SER A 41 -2.68 -31.45 4.08
N MET A 42 -1.99 -30.47 3.53
CA MET A 42 -1.15 -29.52 4.25
C MET A 42 -1.39 -28.10 3.73
N GLN A 43 -1.29 -27.12 4.63
CA GLN A 43 -1.45 -25.71 4.28
C GLN A 43 -0.17 -24.93 4.57
N GLN A 44 0.14 -23.97 3.70
CA GLN A 44 1.22 -23.03 3.88
C GLN A 44 0.76 -21.63 3.50
N THR A 45 1.10 -20.65 4.34
CA THR A 45 0.81 -19.24 4.08
C THR A 45 2.03 -18.54 3.49
N VAL A 46 1.80 -17.69 2.50
CA VAL A 46 2.78 -16.81 1.87
C VAL A 46 2.29 -15.38 1.93
N THR A 47 3.14 -14.46 2.37
CA THR A 47 2.82 -13.03 2.44
C THR A 47 3.51 -12.28 1.31
N TYR A 48 2.71 -11.61 0.49
CA TYR A 48 3.18 -10.65 -0.51
C TYR A 48 3.08 -9.25 0.05
N VAL A 49 4.13 -8.46 -0.15
CA VAL A 49 4.22 -7.08 0.32
C VAL A 49 4.23 -6.11 -0.87
N PRO A 50 3.83 -4.84 -0.68
CA PRO A 50 3.91 -3.82 -1.72
C PRO A 50 5.33 -3.65 -2.26
N ASN A 51 5.45 -3.30 -3.54
CA ASN A 51 6.75 -3.04 -4.15
C ASN A 51 7.20 -1.60 -3.89
N VAL A 52 7.93 -1.40 -2.78
CA VAL A 52 8.44 -0.09 -2.36
C VAL A 52 9.36 0.55 -3.41
N ALA A 53 10.09 -0.25 -4.21
CA ALA A 53 10.96 0.29 -5.26
C ALA A 53 10.18 0.90 -6.44
N LYS A 54 8.88 0.61 -6.55
CA LYS A 54 7.95 1.16 -7.54
C LYS A 54 6.85 1.98 -6.88
N SER A 55 7.16 2.63 -5.76
CA SER A 55 6.20 3.49 -5.06
C SER A 55 5.88 4.75 -5.87
N GLU A 56 4.60 5.11 -5.88
CA GLU A 56 4.05 6.35 -6.37
C GLU A 56 3.33 7.08 -5.22
N ILE A 57 3.23 8.39 -5.34
CA ILE A 57 2.54 9.25 -4.38
C ILE A 57 1.50 10.10 -5.10
N THR A 58 0.31 10.18 -4.53
CA THR A 58 -0.76 11.09 -4.98
C THR A 58 -1.15 12.00 -3.84
N LEU A 59 -1.62 13.21 -4.17
CA LEU A 59 -2.01 14.21 -3.19
C LEU A 59 -3.42 14.72 -3.50
N ALA A 60 -4.28 14.74 -2.49
CA ALA A 60 -5.64 15.26 -2.58
C ALA A 60 -5.95 16.18 -1.41
N ALA A 61 -6.71 17.24 -1.68
CA ALA A 61 -7.30 18.09 -0.64
C ALA A 61 -8.75 17.64 -0.39
N SER A 62 -9.18 17.62 0.87
CA SER A 62 -10.57 17.30 1.22
C SER A 62 -11.56 18.38 0.78
N LYS A 63 -11.06 19.60 0.56
CA LYS A 63 -11.82 20.78 0.17
C LYS A 63 -10.96 21.70 -0.69
N ASP A 64 -11.53 22.12 -1.81
CA ASP A 64 -11.01 23.14 -2.73
C ASP A 64 -12.22 23.72 -3.50
N PRO A 65 -12.53 25.03 -3.40
CA PRO A 65 -11.79 26.08 -2.68
C PRO A 65 -11.97 26.05 -1.16
N VAL A 66 -10.99 26.59 -0.45
CA VAL A 66 -11.01 26.83 1.02
C VAL A 66 -11.22 28.33 1.26
N ILE A 67 -12.05 28.69 2.22
CA ILE A 67 -12.33 30.08 2.58
C ILE A 67 -11.14 30.63 3.38
N ALA A 68 -10.52 31.72 2.92
CA ALA A 68 -9.40 32.35 3.61
C ALA A 68 -9.88 33.26 4.76
N ASP A 69 -10.46 32.66 5.81
CA ASP A 69 -11.03 33.37 6.97
C ASP A 69 -10.36 33.00 8.31
N ASN A 70 -9.21 32.32 8.29
CA ASN A 70 -8.51 31.80 9.48
C ASN A 70 -9.29 30.76 10.31
N ASN A 71 -10.46 30.29 9.84
CA ASN A 71 -11.29 29.30 10.52
C ASN A 71 -11.54 28.05 9.67
N ASP A 72 -11.77 28.23 8.37
CA ASP A 72 -11.91 27.14 7.43
C ASP A 72 -10.56 26.42 7.21
N LEU A 73 -10.64 25.13 6.89
CA LEU A 73 -9.47 24.28 6.75
C LEU A 73 -9.66 23.24 5.66
N THR A 74 -8.55 22.70 5.18
CA THR A 74 -8.55 21.54 4.30
C THR A 74 -7.57 20.49 4.82
N THR A 75 -7.93 19.22 4.65
CA THR A 75 -7.03 18.11 4.94
C THR A 75 -6.33 17.71 3.65
N LEU A 76 -5.01 17.80 3.64
CA LEU A 76 -4.18 17.26 2.60
C LEU A 76 -3.91 15.79 2.92
N THR A 77 -4.24 14.90 1.98
CA THR A 77 -4.00 13.46 2.09
C THR A 77 -3.01 13.06 1.01
N ALA A 78 -1.81 12.68 1.42
CA ALA A 78 -0.88 11.96 0.57
C ALA A 78 -1.21 10.46 0.62
N THR A 79 -1.37 9.82 -0.53
CA THR A 79 -1.56 8.36 -0.63
C THR A 79 -0.36 7.76 -1.34
N VAL A 80 0.34 6.86 -0.64
CA VAL A 80 1.54 6.16 -1.13
C VAL A 80 1.17 4.71 -1.42
N ALA A 81 1.37 4.30 -2.67
CA ALA A 81 1.11 2.94 -3.13
C ALA A 81 2.15 2.54 -4.18
N ASP A 82 2.35 1.25 -4.44
CA ASP A 82 3.12 0.84 -5.63
C ASP A 82 2.31 1.03 -6.93
N THR A 83 2.96 0.86 -8.09
CA THR A 83 2.31 0.95 -9.42
C THR A 83 1.13 0.00 -9.62
N GLU A 84 1.04 -1.08 -8.83
CA GLU A 84 -0.09 -2.00 -8.87
C GLU A 84 -1.22 -1.56 -7.92
N GLY A 85 -1.06 -0.44 -7.22
CA GLY A 85 -2.01 0.12 -6.27
C GLY A 85 -2.02 -0.59 -4.91
N ASN A 86 -0.90 -1.17 -4.49
CA ASN A 86 -0.76 -1.72 -3.13
C ASN A 86 -0.30 -0.62 -2.18
N ALA A 87 -1.12 -0.31 -1.18
CA ALA A 87 -0.84 0.67 -0.15
C ALA A 87 0.48 0.38 0.60
N ILE A 88 1.29 1.42 0.80
CA ILE A 88 2.57 1.32 1.52
C ILE A 88 2.45 2.02 2.88
N ALA A 89 2.32 1.23 3.93
CA ALA A 89 2.22 1.70 5.31
C ALA A 89 3.60 2.01 5.93
N ASN A 90 3.60 2.70 7.08
CA ASN A 90 4.77 2.99 7.89
C ASN A 90 5.88 3.75 7.14
N THR A 91 5.51 4.60 6.18
CA THR A 91 6.44 5.43 5.41
C THR A 91 6.28 6.90 5.82
N GLU A 92 7.38 7.58 6.16
CA GLU A 92 7.36 9.01 6.47
C GLU A 92 7.09 9.82 5.19
N VAL A 93 6.10 10.71 5.25
CA VAL A 93 5.78 11.69 4.22
C VAL A 93 6.02 13.08 4.78
N THR A 94 6.79 13.88 4.06
CA THR A 94 7.04 15.29 4.40
C THR A 94 6.28 16.21 3.45
N PHE A 95 5.35 16.98 4.00
CA PHE A 95 4.63 18.07 3.36
C PHE A 95 5.37 19.38 3.61
N THR A 96 5.61 20.15 2.55
CA THR A 96 6.29 21.44 2.63
C THR A 96 5.45 22.53 2.01
N LEU A 97 5.33 23.66 2.71
CA LEU A 97 4.79 24.88 2.12
C LEU A 97 5.91 25.67 1.44
N PRO A 98 5.62 26.38 0.33
CA PRO A 98 6.49 27.42 -0.20
C PRO A 98 6.82 28.49 0.85
N GLU A 99 7.99 29.11 0.76
CA GLU A 99 8.49 30.02 1.79
C GLU A 99 7.61 31.26 1.98
N ASP A 100 7.04 31.78 0.90
CA ASP A 100 6.09 32.89 0.87
C ASP A 100 4.73 32.54 1.49
N VAL A 101 4.38 31.25 1.53
CA VAL A 101 3.11 30.75 2.08
C VAL A 101 3.21 30.47 3.58
N LYS A 102 4.38 30.06 4.09
CA LYS A 102 4.61 29.71 5.51
C LYS A 102 4.30 30.83 6.51
N ALA A 103 4.31 32.09 6.08
CA ALA A 103 4.01 33.22 6.96
C ALA A 103 2.54 33.26 7.41
N ASN A 104 1.63 32.75 6.58
CA ASN A 104 0.19 32.83 6.82
C ASN A 104 -0.46 31.47 7.02
N PHE A 105 0.19 30.39 6.57
CA PHE A 105 -0.35 29.04 6.65
C PHE A 105 0.49 28.13 7.54
N THR A 106 -0.18 27.21 8.21
CA THR A 106 0.42 26.16 9.03
C THR A 106 -0.07 24.79 8.58
N LEU A 107 0.83 23.80 8.71
CA LEU A 107 0.50 22.39 8.58
C LEU A 107 0.47 21.77 9.98
N SER A 108 -0.49 20.88 10.23
CA SER A 108 -0.44 20.02 11.43
C SER A 108 0.84 19.18 11.45
N ASP A 109 1.27 18.78 12.65
CA ASP A 109 2.41 17.87 12.85
C ASP A 109 3.73 18.34 12.22
N GLY A 110 3.87 19.65 11.99
CA GLY A 110 5.02 20.23 11.30
C GLY A 110 5.18 19.75 9.85
N GLY A 111 4.12 19.20 9.26
CA GLY A 111 4.14 18.64 7.91
C GLY A 111 4.77 17.25 7.80
N LYS A 112 5.08 16.56 8.91
CA LYS A 112 5.70 15.21 8.85
C LYS A 112 4.79 14.17 9.46
N VAL A 113 4.34 13.22 8.64
CA VAL A 113 3.36 12.20 9.06
C VAL A 113 3.72 10.86 8.44
N ILE A 114 3.46 9.78 9.18
CA ILE A 114 3.69 8.39 8.73
C ILE A 114 2.42 7.85 8.08
N THR A 115 2.55 7.12 6.96
CA THR A 115 1.41 6.48 6.30
C THR A 115 0.77 5.39 7.15
N ASP A 116 -0.57 5.35 7.17
CA ASP A 116 -1.35 4.30 7.81
C ASP A 116 -1.38 3.00 6.99
N ALA A 117 -2.16 2.01 7.44
CA ALA A 117 -2.33 0.72 6.75
C ALA A 117 -2.91 0.84 5.32
N GLU A 118 -3.59 1.95 5.00
CA GLU A 118 -4.10 2.25 3.67
C GLU A 118 -3.10 3.08 2.84
N GLY A 119 -1.88 3.30 3.35
CA GLY A 119 -0.86 4.09 2.68
C GLY A 119 -1.11 5.60 2.75
N LYS A 120 -1.98 6.06 3.66
CA LYS A 120 -2.38 7.48 3.73
C LYS A 120 -1.65 8.21 4.84
N ALA A 121 -1.07 9.36 4.50
CA ALA A 121 -0.55 10.35 5.45
C ALA A 121 -1.37 11.63 5.32
N LYS A 122 -1.81 12.21 6.45
CA LYS A 122 -2.76 13.33 6.47
C LYS A 122 -2.23 14.49 7.30
N VAL A 123 -2.33 15.70 6.75
CA VAL A 123 -2.07 16.95 7.48
C VAL A 123 -3.20 17.94 7.26
N THR A 124 -3.49 18.76 8.25
CA THR A 124 -4.43 19.88 8.10
C THR A 124 -3.67 21.13 7.68
N LEU A 125 -4.15 21.80 6.63
CA LEU A 125 -3.69 23.13 6.21
C LEU A 125 -4.68 24.18 6.73
N LYS A 126 -4.15 25.17 7.46
CA LYS A 126 -4.91 26.30 8.02
C LYS A 126 -4.16 27.60 7.77
N GLY A 127 -4.88 28.67 7.39
CA GLY A 127 -4.39 30.04 7.24
C GLY A 127 -5.51 31.04 6.99
#